data_AF-A0A538PLM5-F1
#
_entry.id   AF-A0A538PLM5-F1
#
_cell.length_a   1.000
_cell.length_b   1.000
_cell.length_c   1.000
_cell.angle_alpha   90.00
_cell.angle_beta   90.00
_cell.angle_gamma   90.00
#
_symmetry.space_group_name_H-M   'P 1'
#
loop_
_entity.id
_entity.type
_entity.pdbx_description
1 polymer ?
#
loop_
_entity_poly.entity_id
_entity_poly.type
_entity_poly.pdbx_seq_one_letter_code
_entity_poly.pdbx_strand_id
1 'polypeptide(L)'
;MSLVGQIAELQNLKTYKELSWEGSFEDYLDLVRKNPHVTRNAYQRLYDMVLSHGVEEYIDNKKKLTRYKFFRDESHGGRDAVFGLDVALMRLMNVLKSAAQGYGTERRIILLHGPVGSAKSTIARQLKKGLEDYSRTAEGALYTYYWTLPGALSELAGGSETFPSPMHDEPLRLIPREWREQTIARLRLGTDDFKLKIEGDVNPACRLIFKELMRHYEGHFEKVMSHVRVKRLVLSEQDRIGIGTFQPKDEKNQDSTELTGDINYRKIATFGSDSDPRAFNFDGEFNIANRGILEFVEILKLDVAFLYDLLGATQERKIKPKKFAQTDIDEVILGHTNEAEYKKLLNNEFMEALRDRTIKVDIPYITKVSEEVKIYTKDFTSQKVG
;
A
#
# COMPACT_ATOMS: atom_id res chain seq x y z
N MET A 1 -24.53 36.53 1.00
CA MET A 1 -23.52 35.48 0.77
C MET A 1 -24.21 34.30 0.12
N SER A 2 -23.68 33.74 -0.97
CA SER A 2 -24.31 32.58 -1.63
C SER A 2 -24.18 31.32 -0.75
N LEU A 3 -25.08 30.34 -0.93
CA LEU A 3 -24.96 29.03 -0.25
C LEU A 3 -23.60 28.38 -0.54
N VAL A 4 -23.09 28.53 -1.76
CA VAL A 4 -21.74 28.09 -2.15
C VAL A 4 -20.64 28.81 -1.34
N GLY A 5 -20.80 30.11 -1.10
CA GLY A 5 -19.86 30.90 -0.29
C GLY A 5 -19.75 30.40 1.15
N GLN A 6 -20.89 30.04 1.77
CA GLN A 6 -20.90 29.46 3.13
C GLN A 6 -20.20 28.09 3.17
N ILE A 7 -20.34 27.27 2.12
CA ILE A 7 -19.64 25.99 2.02
C ILE A 7 -18.13 26.21 1.83
N ALA A 8 -17.74 27.19 1.00
CA ALA A 8 -16.34 27.51 0.73
C ALA A 8 -15.58 27.98 1.99
N GLU A 9 -16.26 28.58 2.97
CA GLU A 9 -15.66 28.95 4.27
C GLU A 9 -15.19 27.73 5.08
N LEU A 10 -15.73 26.54 4.83
CA LEU A 10 -15.28 25.29 5.46
C LEU A 10 -13.96 24.76 4.85
N GLN A 11 -13.52 25.32 3.72
CA GLN A 11 -12.34 24.84 3.02
C GLN A 11 -11.06 25.22 3.78
N ASN A 12 -10.26 24.20 4.14
CA ASN A 12 -8.90 24.43 4.63
C ASN A 12 -7.93 24.57 3.45
N LEU A 13 -7.72 25.80 2.98
CA LEU A 13 -6.81 26.11 1.88
C LEU A 13 -5.35 25.70 2.15
N LYS A 14 -4.91 25.69 3.42
CA LYS A 14 -3.55 25.27 3.79
C LYS A 14 -3.38 23.78 3.54
N THR A 15 -4.29 22.96 4.07
CA THR A 15 -4.30 21.52 3.84
C THR A 15 -4.44 21.19 2.35
N TYR A 16 -5.28 21.90 1.61
CA TYR A 16 -5.38 21.70 0.16
C TYR A 16 -4.04 21.91 -0.54
N LYS A 17 -3.35 23.03 -0.26
CA LYS A 17 -2.02 23.31 -0.86
C LYS A 17 -0.96 22.27 -0.50
N GLU A 18 -0.97 21.77 0.73
CA GLU A 18 -0.04 20.72 1.17
C GLU A 18 -0.33 19.39 0.47
N LEU A 19 -1.61 19.02 0.34
CA LEU A 19 -2.05 17.80 -0.34
C LEU A 19 -1.92 17.88 -1.87
N SER A 20 -1.91 19.09 -2.43
CA SER A 20 -1.72 19.35 -3.86
C SER A 20 -0.29 19.74 -4.20
N TRP A 21 0.69 19.47 -3.32
CA TRP A 21 2.09 19.81 -3.60
C TRP A 21 2.57 19.12 -4.87
N GLU A 22 3.25 19.90 -5.72
CA GLU A 22 3.94 19.44 -6.91
C GLU A 22 5.25 20.21 -7.05
N GLY A 23 6.28 19.53 -7.55
CA GLY A 23 7.61 20.10 -7.76
C GLY A 23 8.43 19.34 -8.79
N SER A 24 9.63 19.83 -9.04
CA SER A 24 10.63 19.12 -9.83
C SER A 24 11.19 17.91 -9.07
N PHE A 25 11.96 17.08 -9.78
CA PHE A 25 12.74 16.02 -9.13
C PHE A 25 13.74 16.57 -8.11
N GLU A 26 14.30 17.76 -8.36
CA GLU A 26 15.21 18.43 -7.43
C GLU A 26 14.49 18.88 -6.14
N ASP A 27 13.32 19.50 -6.27
CA ASP A 27 12.49 19.88 -5.10
C ASP A 27 12.16 18.67 -4.23
N TYR A 28 11.93 17.51 -4.86
CA TYR A 28 11.72 16.26 -4.16
C TYR A 28 12.98 15.74 -3.45
N LEU A 29 14.15 15.79 -4.09
CA LEU A 29 15.42 15.42 -3.44
C LEU A 29 15.71 16.28 -2.20
N ASP A 30 15.43 17.58 -2.28
CA ASP A 30 15.52 18.49 -1.14
C ASP A 30 14.52 18.13 -0.02
N LEU A 31 13.33 17.68 -0.40
CA LEU A 31 12.32 17.21 0.54
C LEU A 31 12.79 15.95 1.26
N VAL A 32 13.34 14.96 0.53
CA VAL A 32 13.91 13.73 1.10
C VAL A 32 15.09 14.06 2.01
N ARG A 33 15.94 15.02 1.63
CA ARG A 33 17.08 15.44 2.45
C ARG A 33 16.64 16.07 3.78
N LYS A 34 15.55 16.83 3.78
CA LYS A 34 14.97 17.45 5.00
C LYS A 34 14.22 16.43 5.86
N ASN A 35 13.46 15.54 5.23
CA ASN A 35 12.66 14.54 5.90
C ASN A 35 12.70 13.21 5.10
N PRO A 36 13.65 12.31 5.39
CA PRO A 36 13.78 11.07 4.62
C PRO A 36 12.63 10.09 4.90
N HIS A 37 11.83 10.29 5.93
CA HIS A 37 10.68 9.44 6.23
C HIS A 37 9.59 9.45 5.16
N VAL A 38 9.64 10.38 4.20
CA VAL A 38 8.69 10.37 3.07
C VAL A 38 8.93 9.21 2.09
N THR A 39 10.10 8.56 2.18
CA THR A 39 10.48 7.45 1.31
C THR A 39 10.15 6.09 1.92
N ARG A 40 9.43 6.04 3.06
CA ARG A 40 9.06 4.79 3.73
C ARG A 40 8.46 3.79 2.75
N ASN A 41 8.77 2.52 2.94
CA ASN A 41 8.04 1.44 2.28
C ASN A 41 6.67 1.24 2.93
N ALA A 42 5.82 0.39 2.34
CA ALA A 42 4.46 0.16 2.84
C ALA A 42 4.42 -0.34 4.31
N TYR A 43 5.32 -1.28 4.67
CA TYR A 43 5.38 -1.82 6.04
C TYR A 43 5.80 -0.77 7.07
N GLN A 44 6.83 0.03 6.76
CA GLN A 44 7.27 1.13 7.61
C GLN A 44 6.17 2.15 7.80
N ARG A 45 5.46 2.51 6.73
CA ARG A 45 4.34 3.46 6.78
C ARG A 45 3.21 2.93 7.64
N LEU A 46 2.79 1.68 7.45
CA LEU A 46 1.70 1.09 8.23
C LEU A 46 2.07 0.93 9.71
N TYR A 47 3.33 0.57 10.00
CA TYR A 47 3.83 0.48 11.38
C TYR A 47 3.84 1.86 12.07
N ASP A 48 4.45 2.86 11.44
CA ASP A 48 4.57 4.21 11.99
C ASP A 48 3.21 4.90 12.12
N MET A 49 2.29 4.66 11.17
CA MET A 49 0.90 5.09 11.25
C MET A 49 0.25 4.65 12.56
N VAL A 50 0.30 3.36 12.89
CA VAL A 50 -0.31 2.86 14.14
C VAL A 50 0.35 3.50 15.37
N LEU A 51 1.67 3.69 15.33
CA LEU A 51 2.41 4.30 16.44
C LEU A 51 2.15 5.80 16.60
N SER A 52 1.80 6.52 15.52
CA SER A 52 1.52 7.97 15.57
C SER A 52 0.36 8.33 16.51
N HIS A 53 -0.56 7.39 16.76
CA HIS A 53 -1.66 7.56 17.71
C HIS A 53 -1.22 7.36 19.18
N GLY A 54 0.00 6.88 19.41
CA GLY A 54 0.56 6.60 20.72
C GLY A 54 0.26 5.20 21.25
N VAL A 55 1.06 4.80 22.24
CA VAL A 55 0.97 3.50 22.92
C VAL A 55 0.78 3.71 24.42
N GLU A 56 0.12 2.75 25.07
CA GLU A 56 -0.08 2.71 26.51
C GLU A 56 0.39 1.35 27.02
N GLU A 57 1.26 1.34 28.04
CA GLU A 57 1.71 0.11 28.68
C GLU A 57 0.95 -0.10 29.99
N TYR A 58 0.45 -1.33 30.20
CA TYR A 58 -0.24 -1.71 31.43
C TYR A 58 0.08 -3.15 31.81
N ILE A 59 -0.18 -3.51 33.06
CA ILE A 59 0.03 -4.86 33.56
C ILE A 59 -1.32 -5.54 33.71
N ASP A 60 -1.44 -6.72 33.11
CA ASP A 60 -2.61 -7.59 33.23
C ASP A 60 -2.15 -9.00 33.60
N ASN A 61 -2.62 -9.52 34.74
CA ASN A 61 -2.21 -10.83 35.26
C ASN A 61 -0.68 -11.03 35.26
N LYS A 62 0.07 -10.03 35.75
CA LYS A 62 1.55 -9.99 35.81
C LYS A 62 2.26 -9.98 34.44
N LYS A 63 1.53 -9.84 33.34
CA LYS A 63 2.11 -9.66 32.00
C LYS A 63 2.06 -8.19 31.62
N LYS A 64 3.18 -7.66 31.13
CA LYS A 64 3.26 -6.32 30.55
C LYS A 64 2.63 -6.37 29.15
N LEU A 65 1.57 -5.61 28.94
CA LEU A 65 0.87 -5.50 27.68
C LEU A 65 1.01 -4.09 27.13
N THR A 66 1.11 -4.00 25.80
CA THR A 66 1.14 -2.74 25.07
C THR A 66 -0.17 -2.59 24.32
N ARG A 67 -0.89 -1.52 24.63
CA ARG A 67 -2.12 -1.13 23.94
C ARG A 67 -1.81 -0.03 22.94
N TYR A 68 -2.17 -0.27 21.69
CA TYR A 68 -2.02 0.71 20.61
C TYR A 68 -3.31 1.53 20.52
N LYS A 69 -3.22 2.85 20.74
CA LYS A 69 -4.40 3.73 20.80
C LYS A 69 -5.14 3.81 19.47
N PHE A 70 -4.44 3.60 18.35
CA PHE A 70 -5.00 3.51 17.01
C PHE A 70 -6.26 2.64 16.94
N PHE A 71 -6.24 1.44 17.53
CA PHE A 71 -7.35 0.49 17.45
C PHE A 71 -8.57 0.86 18.32
N ARG A 72 -8.53 2.00 19.03
CA ARG A 72 -9.69 2.58 19.70
C ARG A 72 -10.57 3.41 18.76
N ASP A 73 -10.08 3.71 17.56
CA ASP A 73 -10.82 4.44 16.53
C ASP A 73 -11.38 5.79 17.01
N GLU A 74 -10.66 6.48 17.90
CA GLU A 74 -11.13 7.72 18.56
C GLU A 74 -11.42 8.84 17.54
N SER A 75 -10.63 8.94 16.47
CA SER A 75 -10.82 9.91 15.37
C SER A 75 -12.14 9.72 14.62
N HIS A 76 -12.77 8.54 14.72
CA HIS A 76 -14.04 8.24 14.05
C HIS A 76 -15.17 7.94 15.05
N GLY A 77 -15.02 8.41 16.29
CA GLY A 77 -16.02 8.22 17.34
C GLY A 77 -16.11 6.78 17.83
N GLY A 78 -15.03 6.00 17.70
CA GLY A 78 -14.93 4.65 18.22
C GLY A 78 -15.81 3.63 17.51
N ARG A 79 -16.28 3.90 16.28
CA ARG A 79 -17.20 3.01 15.54
C ARG A 79 -16.60 1.62 15.34
N ASP A 80 -15.31 1.58 15.07
CA ASP A 80 -14.56 0.37 14.76
C ASP A 80 -13.62 -0.05 15.88
N ALA A 81 -13.80 0.53 17.08
CA ALA A 81 -12.97 0.23 18.23
C ALA A 81 -12.92 -1.27 18.50
N VAL A 82 -11.69 -1.75 18.71
CA VAL A 82 -11.36 -3.14 19.02
C VAL A 82 -10.99 -3.25 20.49
N PHE A 83 -11.69 -4.13 21.20
CA PHE A 83 -11.56 -4.33 22.65
C PHE A 83 -11.06 -5.73 22.97
N GLY A 84 -10.33 -5.90 24.07
CA GLY A 84 -9.89 -7.20 24.57
C GLY A 84 -8.90 -7.99 23.72
N LEU A 85 -8.37 -7.42 22.63
CA LEU A 85 -7.46 -8.10 21.69
C LEU A 85 -6.00 -7.62 21.76
N ASP A 86 -5.60 -6.95 22.85
CA ASP A 86 -4.27 -6.34 22.99
C ASP A 86 -3.11 -7.31 22.69
N VAL A 87 -3.17 -8.56 23.16
CA VAL A 87 -2.13 -9.58 22.89
C VAL A 87 -2.05 -9.93 21.39
N ALA A 88 -3.19 -10.03 20.72
CA ALA A 88 -3.25 -10.33 19.29
C ALA A 88 -2.74 -9.15 18.45
N LEU A 89 -3.11 -7.93 18.84
CA LEU A 89 -2.64 -6.70 18.22
C LEU A 89 -1.13 -6.51 18.43
N MET A 90 -0.59 -6.82 19.62
CA MET A 90 0.87 -6.84 19.84
C MET A 90 1.58 -7.82 18.90
N ARG A 91 1.02 -9.01 18.65
CA ARG A 91 1.60 -9.94 17.68
C ARG A 91 1.59 -9.36 16.27
N LEU A 92 0.46 -8.80 15.83
CA LEU A 92 0.36 -8.11 14.53
C LEU A 92 1.40 -6.99 14.42
N MET A 93 1.52 -6.15 15.44
CA MET A 93 2.47 -5.04 15.45
C MET A 93 3.93 -5.50 15.49
N ASN A 94 4.24 -6.63 16.11
CA ASN A 94 5.57 -7.23 16.05
C ASN A 94 5.91 -7.74 14.63
N VAL A 95 4.92 -8.30 13.92
CA VAL A 95 5.07 -8.69 12.52
C VAL A 95 5.36 -7.45 11.66
N LEU A 96 4.56 -6.39 11.79
CA LEU A 96 4.78 -5.13 11.06
C LEU A 96 6.14 -4.50 11.39
N LYS A 97 6.56 -4.50 12.66
CA LYS A 97 7.88 -4.01 13.09
C LYS A 97 9.02 -4.78 12.42
N SER A 98 8.92 -6.11 12.42
CA SER A 98 9.91 -7.01 11.82
C SER A 98 10.03 -6.79 10.31
N ALA A 99 8.90 -6.62 9.62
CA ALA A 99 8.87 -6.30 8.19
C ALA A 99 9.40 -4.89 7.89
N ALA A 100 9.05 -3.89 8.70
CA ALA A 100 9.55 -2.52 8.58
C ALA A 100 11.08 -2.42 8.71
N GLN A 101 11.69 -3.33 9.50
CA GLN A 101 13.13 -3.46 9.69
C GLN A 101 13.82 -4.33 8.64
N GLY A 102 13.06 -5.04 7.79
CA GLY A 102 13.59 -5.89 6.73
C GLY A 102 14.17 -7.23 7.21
N TYR A 103 13.56 -7.84 8.24
CA TYR A 103 13.99 -9.14 8.77
C TYR A 103 13.37 -10.36 8.06
N GLY A 104 12.97 -10.21 6.80
CA GLY A 104 12.38 -11.27 5.97
C GLY A 104 10.87 -11.45 6.16
N THR A 105 10.27 -10.75 7.13
CA THR A 105 8.83 -10.78 7.40
C THR A 105 8.03 -10.05 6.31
N GLU A 106 8.65 -9.06 5.66
CA GLU A 106 8.10 -8.32 4.52
C GLU A 106 7.84 -9.18 3.27
N ARG A 107 8.36 -10.41 3.26
CA ARG A 107 8.18 -11.41 2.19
C ARG A 107 7.11 -12.45 2.51
N ARG A 108 6.23 -12.16 3.47
CA ARG A 108 5.18 -13.08 3.92
C ARG A 108 3.84 -12.38 4.01
N ILE A 109 2.78 -13.16 3.80
CA ILE A 109 1.39 -12.75 3.98
C ILE A 109 1.09 -12.68 5.46
N ILE A 110 0.49 -11.59 5.93
CA ILE A 110 -0.07 -11.53 7.28
C ILE A 110 -1.45 -12.18 7.22
N LEU A 111 -1.65 -13.33 7.88
CA LEU A 111 -2.93 -14.02 7.93
C LEU A 111 -3.60 -13.82 9.29
N LEU A 112 -4.66 -13.01 9.31
CA LEU A 112 -5.55 -12.91 10.46
C LEU A 112 -6.44 -14.15 10.51
N HIS A 113 -6.25 -14.97 11.53
CA HIS A 113 -6.94 -16.24 11.68
C HIS A 113 -7.74 -16.26 12.98
N GLY A 114 -8.98 -16.74 12.92
CA GLY A 114 -9.80 -16.89 14.10
C GLY A 114 -11.28 -17.07 13.77
N PRO A 115 -12.14 -17.27 14.78
CA PRO A 115 -13.53 -17.60 14.56
C PRO A 115 -14.35 -16.44 13.99
N VAL A 116 -15.53 -16.72 13.44
CA VAL A 116 -16.42 -15.67 12.88
C VAL A 116 -16.77 -14.66 13.98
N GLY A 117 -16.79 -13.37 13.65
CA GLY A 117 -17.07 -12.31 14.64
C GLY A 117 -15.87 -11.90 15.50
N SER A 118 -14.66 -12.46 15.32
CA SER A 118 -13.46 -12.07 16.08
C SER A 118 -12.78 -10.77 15.63
N ALA A 119 -13.51 -9.80 15.06
CA ALA A 119 -12.97 -8.49 14.64
C ALA A 119 -11.85 -8.48 13.57
N LYS A 120 -11.57 -9.59 12.87
CA LYS A 120 -10.53 -9.65 11.81
C LYS A 120 -10.72 -8.58 10.72
N SER A 121 -11.91 -8.54 10.10
CA SER A 121 -12.22 -7.55 9.06
C SER A 121 -12.31 -6.12 9.64
N THR A 122 -12.64 -5.97 10.92
CA THR A 122 -12.59 -4.67 11.62
C THR A 122 -11.15 -4.16 11.74
N ILE A 123 -10.19 -5.04 12.06
CA ILE A 123 -8.77 -4.69 12.11
C ILE A 123 -8.28 -4.29 10.72
N ALA A 124 -8.58 -5.09 9.68
CA ALA A 124 -8.18 -4.79 8.31
C ALA A 124 -8.75 -3.44 7.83
N ARG A 125 -10.05 -3.20 8.06
CA ARG A 125 -10.71 -1.94 7.73
C ARG A 125 -10.14 -0.74 8.47
N GLN A 126 -9.82 -0.88 9.77
CA GLN A 126 -9.14 0.19 10.50
C GLN A 126 -7.77 0.48 9.90
N LEU A 127 -6.96 -0.53 9.55
CA LEU A 127 -5.66 -0.33 8.92
C LEU A 127 -5.77 0.41 7.58
N LYS A 128 -6.73 0.03 6.72
CA LYS A 128 -7.01 0.72 5.45
C LYS A 128 -7.38 2.18 5.65
N LYS A 129 -8.38 2.43 6.49
CA LYS A 129 -8.88 3.79 6.78
C LYS A 129 -7.81 4.67 7.43
N GLY A 130 -7.11 4.12 8.43
CA GLY A 130 -6.00 4.79 9.08
C GLY A 130 -4.89 5.15 8.10
N LEU A 131 -4.63 4.31 7.10
CA LEU A 131 -3.61 4.56 6.09
C LEU A 131 -4.00 5.70 5.16
N GLU A 132 -5.28 5.75 4.76
CA GLU A 132 -5.84 6.89 4.03
C GLU A 132 -5.71 8.19 4.85
N ASP A 133 -6.13 8.20 6.11
CA ASP A 133 -6.05 9.40 6.98
C ASP A 133 -4.59 9.82 7.21
N TYR A 134 -3.72 8.88 7.52
CA TYR A 134 -2.30 9.14 7.77
C TYR A 134 -1.62 9.68 6.52
N SER A 135 -1.99 9.19 5.34
CA SER A 135 -1.47 9.70 4.06
C SER A 135 -1.86 11.16 3.80
N ARG A 136 -2.81 11.74 4.53
CA ARG A 136 -3.18 13.17 4.45
C ARG A 136 -2.42 14.04 5.45
N THR A 137 -1.69 13.44 6.40
CA THR A 137 -0.87 14.17 7.36
C THR A 137 0.50 14.52 6.78
N ALA A 138 1.23 15.42 7.45
CA ALA A 138 2.63 15.70 7.12
C ALA A 138 3.56 14.50 7.45
N GLU A 139 3.28 13.77 8.53
CA GLU A 139 4.09 12.62 8.97
C GLU A 139 3.95 11.41 8.06
N GLY A 140 2.74 11.18 7.54
CA GLY A 140 2.44 10.13 6.56
C GLY A 140 2.66 10.57 5.11
N ALA A 141 3.40 11.66 4.89
CA ALA A 141 3.63 12.15 3.54
C ALA A 141 4.40 11.17 2.66
N LEU A 142 3.89 10.98 1.45
CA LEU A 142 4.50 10.19 0.39
C LEU A 142 4.22 10.83 -0.97
N TYR A 143 5.09 10.52 -1.93
CA TYR A 143 5.11 11.18 -3.24
C TYR A 143 5.17 10.13 -4.35
N THR A 144 4.70 10.55 -5.52
CA THR A 144 4.86 9.84 -6.78
C THR A 144 5.16 10.84 -7.88
N TYR A 145 5.27 10.40 -9.13
CA TYR A 145 5.62 11.26 -10.24
C TYR A 145 4.80 11.00 -11.49
N TYR A 146 4.89 11.95 -12.41
CA TYR A 146 4.45 11.81 -13.77
C TYR A 146 5.47 12.44 -14.72
N TRP A 147 5.46 11.99 -15.97
CA TRP A 147 6.28 12.53 -17.04
C TRP A 147 5.56 13.69 -17.71
N THR A 148 6.29 14.75 -18.03
CA THR A 148 5.88 15.85 -18.91
C THR A 148 6.60 15.71 -20.24
N LEU A 149 5.87 15.59 -21.33
CA LEU A 149 6.36 15.15 -22.64
C LEU A 149 5.85 16.12 -23.72
N PRO A 150 6.39 17.34 -23.80
CA PRO A 150 5.87 18.38 -24.69
C PRO A 150 6.16 18.08 -26.16
N GLY A 151 5.28 18.57 -27.04
CA GLY A 151 5.47 18.51 -28.49
C GLY A 151 5.63 17.09 -29.03
N ALA A 152 6.67 16.85 -29.82
CA ALA A 152 6.93 15.54 -30.45
C ALA A 152 7.19 14.40 -29.43
N LEU A 153 7.55 14.73 -28.18
CA LEU A 153 7.74 13.71 -27.14
C LEU A 153 6.41 13.14 -26.63
N SER A 154 5.27 13.81 -26.88
CA SER A 154 3.94 13.33 -26.46
C SER A 154 3.57 11.98 -27.08
N GLU A 155 4.17 11.62 -28.21
CA GLU A 155 4.05 10.29 -28.82
C GLU A 155 4.51 9.16 -27.88
N LEU A 156 5.45 9.43 -26.97
CA LEU A 156 5.85 8.48 -25.93
C LEU A 156 4.73 8.16 -24.94
N ALA A 157 3.69 9.00 -24.88
CA ALA A 157 2.51 8.84 -24.05
C ALA A 157 1.22 8.74 -24.89
N GLY A 158 1.33 8.42 -26.19
CA GLY A 158 0.19 8.22 -27.06
C GLY A 158 -0.53 9.53 -27.43
N GLY A 159 0.24 10.62 -27.59
CA GLY A 159 -0.25 11.95 -27.94
C GLY A 159 -0.61 12.82 -26.73
N SER A 160 -0.50 12.31 -25.50
CA SER A 160 -0.66 13.09 -24.28
C SER A 160 0.65 13.79 -23.89
N GLU A 161 0.58 15.05 -23.47
CA GLU A 161 1.76 15.75 -22.92
C GLU A 161 2.12 15.30 -21.50
N THR A 162 1.29 14.46 -20.87
CA THR A 162 1.57 13.91 -19.54
C THR A 162 1.37 12.40 -19.49
N PHE A 163 2.22 11.73 -18.71
CA PHE A 163 2.09 10.30 -18.42
C PHE A 163 2.29 10.03 -16.92
N PRO A 164 1.22 9.80 -16.14
CA PRO A 164 1.35 9.45 -14.74
C PRO A 164 2.03 8.09 -14.56
N SER A 165 2.84 7.93 -13.51
CA SER A 165 3.32 6.60 -13.13
C SER A 165 2.13 5.72 -12.77
N PRO A 166 1.81 4.66 -13.55
CA PRO A 166 0.61 3.86 -13.35
C PRO A 166 0.67 3.04 -12.05
N MET A 167 1.86 2.74 -11.55
CA MET A 167 2.06 2.06 -10.27
C MET A 167 2.26 3.02 -9.09
N HIS A 168 2.14 4.34 -9.30
CA HIS A 168 2.50 5.32 -8.27
C HIS A 168 3.90 5.10 -7.64
N ASP A 169 4.88 4.76 -8.48
CA ASP A 169 6.23 4.43 -8.03
C ASP A 169 6.87 5.55 -7.23
N GLU A 170 7.75 5.14 -6.32
CA GLU A 170 8.64 6.01 -5.59
C GLU A 170 9.59 6.77 -6.55
N PRO A 171 9.63 8.11 -6.58
CA PRO A 171 10.47 8.85 -7.53
C PRO A 171 11.96 8.53 -7.44
N LEU A 172 12.52 8.20 -6.27
CA LEU A 172 13.92 7.79 -6.14
C LEU A 172 14.24 6.51 -6.95
N ARG A 173 13.25 5.69 -7.33
CA ARG A 173 13.46 4.53 -8.21
C ARG A 173 13.91 4.94 -9.63
N LEU A 174 13.69 6.19 -10.04
CA LEU A 174 14.19 6.74 -11.32
C LEU A 174 15.71 6.83 -11.37
N ILE A 175 16.39 6.84 -10.21
CA ILE A 175 17.85 6.77 -10.14
C ILE A 175 18.27 5.34 -10.50
N PRO A 176 19.12 5.16 -11.53
CA PRO A 176 19.65 3.85 -11.92
C PRO A 176 20.22 3.07 -10.74
N ARG A 177 20.01 1.76 -10.73
CA ARG A 177 20.38 0.89 -9.59
C ARG A 177 21.84 1.06 -9.19
N GLU A 178 22.73 1.16 -10.18
CA GLU A 178 24.18 1.25 -9.94
C GLU A 178 24.58 2.57 -9.25
N TRP A 179 23.75 3.61 -9.33
CA TRP A 179 24.05 4.94 -8.79
C TRP A 179 23.44 5.20 -7.43
N ARG A 180 22.51 4.37 -6.96
CA ARG A 180 21.70 4.63 -5.76
C ARG A 180 22.55 4.79 -4.51
N GLU A 181 23.47 3.86 -4.25
CA GLU A 181 24.33 3.91 -3.06
C GLU A 181 25.20 5.18 -3.05
N GLN A 182 25.85 5.48 -4.19
CA GLN A 182 26.66 6.68 -4.35
C GLN A 182 25.81 7.96 -4.21
N THR A 183 24.58 7.96 -4.74
CA THR A 183 23.68 9.10 -4.68
C THR A 183 23.23 9.38 -3.25
N ILE A 184 22.82 8.33 -2.51
CA ILE A 184 22.44 8.42 -1.10
C ILE A 184 23.58 9.04 -0.27
N ALA A 185 24.82 8.54 -0.46
CA ALA A 185 25.98 9.07 0.24
C ALA A 185 26.33 10.51 -0.17
N ARG A 186 26.37 10.81 -1.47
CA ARG A 186 26.80 12.11 -2.00
C ARG A 186 25.81 13.22 -1.66
N LEU A 187 24.51 12.94 -1.76
CA LEU A 187 23.45 13.90 -1.47
C LEU A 187 23.05 13.92 0.01
N ARG A 188 23.64 13.03 0.83
CA ARG A 188 23.35 12.87 2.26
C ARG A 188 21.86 12.64 2.50
N LEU A 189 21.28 11.71 1.74
CA LEU A 189 19.86 11.36 1.87
C LEU A 189 19.71 10.34 3.00
N GLY A 190 18.92 10.68 4.02
CA GLY A 190 18.77 9.87 5.23
C GLY A 190 19.33 10.53 6.49
N THR A 191 19.07 9.91 7.63
CA THR A 191 19.58 10.32 8.95
C THR A 191 20.19 9.11 9.66
N ASP A 192 20.88 9.33 10.78
CA ASP A 192 21.39 8.24 11.61
C ASP A 192 20.27 7.29 12.09
N ASP A 193 19.09 7.86 12.35
CA ASP A 193 17.89 7.13 12.78
C ASP A 193 17.11 6.50 11.61
N PHE A 194 17.28 6.99 10.38
CA PHE A 194 16.58 6.49 9.21
C PHE A 194 17.52 6.30 8.02
N LYS A 195 17.93 5.04 7.82
CA LYS A 195 18.73 4.63 6.66
C LYS A 195 17.83 4.41 5.45
N LEU A 196 17.94 5.32 4.48
CA LEU A 196 17.24 5.25 3.21
C LEU A 196 17.65 3.99 2.42
N LYS A 197 16.66 3.24 1.92
CA LYS A 197 16.85 2.11 1.00
C LYS A 197 15.94 2.29 -0.21
N ILE A 198 16.50 2.21 -1.40
CA ILE A 198 15.75 2.33 -2.66
C ILE A 198 15.71 0.95 -3.33
N GLU A 199 14.60 0.23 -3.12
CA GLU A 199 14.37 -1.12 -3.63
C GLU A 199 13.45 -1.14 -4.84
N GLY A 200 13.66 -2.11 -5.75
CA GLY A 200 12.86 -2.30 -6.96
C GLY A 200 13.21 -1.34 -8.10
N ASP A 201 12.62 -1.57 -9.27
CA ASP A 201 12.66 -0.65 -10.41
C ASP A 201 11.34 0.11 -10.57
N VAL A 202 11.36 1.13 -11.42
CA VAL A 202 10.12 1.72 -11.92
C VAL A 202 9.37 0.72 -12.82
N ASN A 203 8.05 0.85 -12.85
CA ASN A 203 7.18 0.03 -13.66
C ASN A 203 7.60 -0.01 -15.16
N PRO A 204 7.25 -1.07 -15.89
CA PRO A 204 7.69 -1.26 -17.28
C PRO A 204 7.37 -0.10 -18.22
N ALA A 205 6.23 0.59 -18.05
CA ALA A 205 5.84 1.70 -18.90
C ALA A 205 6.74 2.93 -18.67
N CYS A 206 6.95 3.31 -17.40
CA CYS A 206 7.87 4.40 -17.06
C CYS A 206 9.33 4.05 -17.39
N ARG A 207 9.72 2.77 -17.27
CA ARG A 207 11.05 2.30 -17.70
C ARG A 207 11.28 2.49 -19.20
N LEU A 208 10.27 2.22 -20.02
CA LEU A 208 10.33 2.45 -21.47
C LEU A 208 10.48 3.95 -21.77
N ILE A 209 9.66 4.81 -21.15
CA ILE A 209 9.76 6.27 -21.32
C ILE A 209 11.14 6.77 -20.91
N PHE A 210 11.65 6.36 -19.74
CA PHE A 210 12.99 6.70 -19.28
C PHE A 210 14.05 6.31 -20.31
N LYS A 211 13.98 5.09 -20.86
CA LYS A 211 14.93 4.59 -21.86
C LYS A 211 14.91 5.42 -23.14
N GLU A 212 13.73 5.74 -23.66
CA GLU A 212 13.60 6.54 -24.89
C GLU A 212 14.06 7.99 -24.69
N LEU A 213 13.78 8.59 -23.53
CA LEU A 213 14.31 9.93 -23.20
C LEU A 213 15.83 9.90 -23.04
N MET A 214 16.40 8.88 -22.39
CA MET A 214 17.86 8.70 -22.31
C MET A 214 18.49 8.60 -23.70
N ARG A 215 17.84 7.89 -24.64
CA ARG A 215 18.29 7.82 -26.03
C ARG A 215 18.19 9.17 -26.74
N HIS A 216 17.06 9.86 -26.60
CA HIS A 216 16.82 11.16 -27.22
C HIS A 216 17.83 12.22 -26.75
N TYR A 217 18.19 12.19 -25.47
CA TYR A 217 19.16 13.10 -24.86
C TYR A 217 20.57 12.53 -24.78
N GLU A 218 20.91 11.51 -25.58
CA GLU A 218 22.29 10.96 -25.67
C GLU A 218 22.92 10.59 -24.30
N GLY A 219 22.08 10.14 -23.35
CA GLY A 219 22.49 9.74 -22.01
C GLY A 219 22.53 10.85 -20.97
N HIS A 220 22.14 12.09 -21.29
CA HIS A 220 22.10 13.20 -20.33
C HIS A 220 20.95 13.05 -19.30
N PHE A 221 21.24 12.41 -18.17
CA PHE A 221 20.29 12.15 -17.09
C PHE A 221 19.55 13.41 -16.59
N GLU A 222 20.25 14.52 -16.41
CA GLU A 222 19.66 15.78 -15.94
C GLU A 222 18.54 16.29 -16.86
N LYS A 223 18.75 16.20 -18.18
CA LYS A 223 17.71 16.55 -19.17
C LYS A 223 16.51 15.62 -19.06
N VAL A 224 16.73 14.31 -18.84
CA VAL A 224 15.65 13.34 -18.63
C VAL A 224 14.86 13.67 -17.36
N MET A 225 15.53 14.03 -16.26
CA MET A 225 14.87 14.42 -15.01
C MET A 225 14.09 15.73 -15.12
N SER A 226 14.43 16.61 -16.07
CA SER A 226 13.63 17.82 -16.33
C SER A 226 12.20 17.51 -16.80
N HIS A 227 11.95 16.31 -17.34
CA HIS A 227 10.62 15.82 -17.71
C HIS A 227 9.83 15.29 -16.52
N VAL A 228 10.44 15.12 -15.34
CA VAL A 228 9.77 14.53 -14.18
C VAL A 228 9.15 15.63 -13.33
N ARG A 229 7.85 15.47 -13.07
CA ARG A 229 7.13 16.23 -12.04
C ARG A 229 6.73 15.29 -10.93
N VAL A 230 7.15 15.63 -9.71
CA VAL A 230 6.83 14.88 -8.50
C VAL A 230 5.63 15.56 -7.85
N LYS A 231 4.66 14.75 -7.43
CA LYS A 231 3.45 15.22 -6.75
C LYS A 231 3.19 14.44 -5.47
N ARG A 232 2.48 15.08 -4.56
CA ARG A 232 1.96 14.44 -3.36
C ARG A 232 1.01 13.29 -3.74
N LEU A 233 1.19 12.14 -3.11
CA LEU A 233 0.31 10.98 -3.27
C LEU A 233 -0.54 10.83 -2.00
N VAL A 234 -1.86 10.92 -2.15
CA VAL A 234 -2.84 10.63 -1.09
C VAL A 234 -3.45 9.27 -1.40
N LEU A 235 -3.43 8.40 -0.40
CA LEU A 235 -4.00 7.06 -0.52
C LEU A 235 -5.52 7.15 -0.32
N SER A 236 -6.27 6.35 -1.07
CA SER A 236 -7.73 6.34 -1.00
C SER A 236 -8.27 4.97 -1.38
N GLU A 237 -9.12 4.41 -0.53
CA GLU A 237 -9.84 3.18 -0.87
C GLU A 237 -10.89 3.44 -1.95
N GLN A 238 -11.58 4.59 -1.86
CA GLN A 238 -12.65 4.96 -2.80
C GLN A 238 -12.12 5.19 -4.22
N ASP A 239 -10.98 5.88 -4.34
CA ASP A 239 -10.37 6.16 -5.64
C ASP A 239 -9.43 5.02 -6.10
N ARG A 240 -9.32 3.93 -5.32
CA ARG A 240 -8.44 2.78 -5.59
C ARG A 240 -6.96 3.20 -5.77
N ILE A 241 -6.42 3.91 -4.77
CA ILE A 241 -5.03 4.39 -4.73
C ILE A 241 -4.34 3.89 -3.46
N GLY A 242 -3.42 2.94 -3.61
CA GLY A 242 -2.64 2.30 -2.54
C GLY A 242 -3.44 1.48 -1.53
N ILE A 243 -4.74 1.31 -1.74
CA ILE A 243 -5.60 0.48 -0.90
C ILE A 243 -6.42 -0.42 -1.82
N GLY A 244 -6.09 -1.71 -1.84
CA GLY A 244 -6.77 -2.74 -2.62
C GLY A 244 -7.57 -3.70 -1.73
N THR A 245 -8.58 -4.33 -2.29
CA THR A 245 -9.37 -5.36 -1.60
C THR A 245 -9.82 -6.40 -2.59
N PHE A 246 -9.34 -7.62 -2.41
CA PHE A 246 -9.74 -8.77 -3.19
C PHE A 246 -10.68 -9.66 -2.39
N GLN A 247 -11.84 -9.95 -2.97
CA GLN A 247 -12.81 -10.89 -2.42
C GLN A 247 -13.05 -12.03 -3.41
N PRO A 248 -12.93 -13.30 -2.98
CA PRO A 248 -13.26 -14.43 -3.82
C PRO A 248 -14.74 -14.39 -4.19
N LYS A 249 -15.00 -14.58 -5.48
CA LYS A 249 -16.32 -14.80 -6.07
C LYS A 249 -16.39 -16.24 -6.56
N ASP A 250 -17.46 -16.60 -7.24
CA ASP A 250 -17.61 -17.93 -7.85
C ASP A 250 -16.41 -18.23 -8.78
N GLU A 251 -15.72 -19.36 -8.56
CA GLU A 251 -14.46 -19.76 -9.21
C GLU A 251 -14.56 -19.73 -10.74
N LYS A 252 -15.74 -20.00 -11.29
CA LYS A 252 -15.98 -19.99 -12.75
C LYS A 252 -15.92 -18.61 -13.40
N ASN A 253 -16.00 -17.55 -12.60
CA ASN A 253 -16.14 -16.18 -13.08
C ASN A 253 -14.98 -15.26 -12.63
N GLN A 254 -13.87 -15.82 -12.13
CA GLN A 254 -12.71 -15.03 -11.71
C GLN A 254 -11.49 -15.33 -12.57
N ASP A 255 -10.73 -14.29 -12.90
CA ASP A 255 -9.50 -14.37 -13.70
C ASP A 255 -8.32 -13.73 -12.95
N SER A 256 -7.14 -14.33 -13.04
CA SER A 256 -5.85 -13.82 -12.49
C SER A 256 -5.52 -12.37 -12.88
N THR A 257 -6.08 -11.88 -13.98
CA THR A 257 -5.99 -10.48 -14.41
C THR A 257 -6.63 -9.51 -13.41
N GLU A 258 -7.61 -9.93 -12.61
CA GLU A 258 -8.16 -9.10 -11.51
C GLU A 258 -7.08 -8.77 -10.46
N LEU A 259 -6.05 -9.61 -10.31
CA LEU A 259 -4.93 -9.35 -9.41
C LEU A 259 -3.79 -8.60 -10.09
N THR A 260 -3.45 -8.97 -11.33
CA THR A 260 -2.20 -8.54 -11.98
C THR A 260 -2.34 -7.48 -13.06
N GLY A 261 -3.57 -7.22 -13.53
CA GLY A 261 -3.89 -6.36 -14.67
C GLY A 261 -3.98 -7.10 -16.00
N ASP A 262 -4.45 -6.40 -17.04
CA ASP A 262 -4.63 -6.94 -18.40
C ASP A 262 -4.17 -5.96 -19.49
N ILE A 263 -4.01 -6.46 -20.71
CA ILE A 263 -3.78 -5.67 -21.91
C ILE A 263 -4.99 -4.79 -22.25
N ASN A 264 -4.69 -3.56 -22.65
CA ASN A 264 -5.68 -2.63 -23.18
C ASN A 264 -5.65 -2.62 -24.70
N TYR A 265 -6.56 -3.36 -25.33
CA TYR A 265 -6.65 -3.45 -26.78
C TYR A 265 -6.81 -2.10 -27.49
N ARG A 266 -7.42 -1.09 -26.83
CA ARG A 266 -7.54 0.26 -27.41
C ARG A 266 -6.19 0.96 -27.48
N LYS A 267 -5.36 0.80 -26.44
CA LYS A 267 -4.00 1.38 -26.41
C LYS A 267 -3.04 0.69 -27.38
N ILE A 268 -3.32 -0.54 -27.82
CA ILE A 268 -2.53 -1.20 -28.88
C ILE A 268 -2.61 -0.42 -30.18
N ALA A 269 -3.78 0.12 -30.54
CA ALA A 269 -3.91 0.97 -31.74
C ALA A 269 -3.06 2.25 -31.63
N THR A 270 -2.83 2.75 -30.41
CA THR A 270 -2.01 3.92 -30.14
C THR A 270 -0.51 3.60 -30.13
N PHE A 271 -0.10 2.50 -29.49
CA PHE A 271 1.33 2.16 -29.29
C PHE A 271 1.88 1.13 -30.28
N GLY A 272 1.03 0.54 -31.11
CA GLY A 272 1.40 -0.33 -32.24
C GLY A 272 1.72 -1.79 -31.90
N SER A 273 1.79 -2.19 -30.63
CA SER A 273 2.10 -3.57 -30.24
C SER A 273 1.38 -4.03 -28.99
N ASP A 274 0.99 -5.31 -28.95
CA ASP A 274 0.43 -5.97 -27.77
C ASP A 274 1.49 -6.30 -26.69
N SER A 275 2.77 -6.10 -27.01
CA SER A 275 3.91 -6.24 -26.10
C SER A 275 4.38 -4.92 -25.50
N ASP A 276 3.82 -3.78 -25.93
CA ASP A 276 4.20 -2.47 -25.41
C ASP A 276 3.69 -2.30 -23.97
N PRO A 277 4.56 -2.06 -22.98
CA PRO A 277 4.14 -1.94 -21.58
C PRO A 277 3.19 -0.77 -21.31
N ARG A 278 3.15 0.24 -22.18
CA ARG A 278 2.20 1.37 -22.06
C ARG A 278 0.78 0.97 -22.49
N ALA A 279 0.65 -0.10 -23.28
CA ALA A 279 -0.63 -0.70 -23.64
C ALA A 279 -1.21 -1.62 -22.55
N PHE A 280 -0.49 -1.82 -21.43
CA PHE A 280 -0.98 -2.57 -20.28
C PHE A 280 -1.83 -1.69 -19.35
N ASN A 281 -2.90 -2.26 -18.78
CA ASN A 281 -3.64 -1.67 -17.67
C ASN A 281 -3.06 -2.18 -16.35
N PHE A 282 -2.51 -1.26 -15.57
CA PHE A 282 -2.03 -1.54 -14.21
C PHE A 282 -3.18 -1.31 -13.22
N ASP A 283 -4.26 -2.07 -13.36
CA ASP A 283 -5.51 -1.92 -12.60
C ASP A 283 -5.92 -3.19 -11.84
N GLY A 284 -5.04 -4.20 -11.79
CA GLY A 284 -5.18 -5.32 -10.89
C GLY A 284 -5.00 -4.89 -9.43
N GLU A 285 -5.54 -5.68 -8.49
CA GLU A 285 -5.50 -5.33 -7.07
C GLU A 285 -4.08 -5.16 -6.51
N PHE A 286 -3.08 -5.90 -7.02
CA PHE A 286 -1.66 -5.68 -6.69
C PHE A 286 -1.10 -4.38 -7.26
N ASN A 287 -1.64 -3.89 -8.38
CA ASN A 287 -1.22 -2.61 -8.96
C ASN A 287 -1.80 -1.45 -8.14
N ILE A 288 -3.07 -1.57 -7.78
CA ILE A 288 -3.84 -0.59 -7.03
C ILE A 288 -3.30 -0.43 -5.61
N ALA A 289 -3.03 -1.53 -4.92
CA ALA A 289 -2.55 -1.52 -3.54
C ALA A 289 -1.09 -1.07 -3.38
N ASN A 290 -0.37 -0.86 -4.49
CA ASN A 290 1.03 -0.45 -4.45
C ASN A 290 1.21 0.84 -3.63
N ARG A 291 2.27 0.87 -2.82
CA ARG A 291 2.59 1.87 -1.79
C ARG A 291 1.71 1.83 -0.53
N GLY A 292 0.77 0.89 -0.42
CA GLY A 292 -0.06 0.75 0.76
C GLY A 292 -0.39 -0.70 1.12
N ILE A 293 -1.67 -1.08 1.07
CA ILE A 293 -2.16 -2.35 1.64
C ILE A 293 -3.14 -3.05 0.69
N LEU A 294 -2.99 -4.36 0.58
CA LEU A 294 -3.91 -5.25 -0.10
C LEU A 294 -4.57 -6.20 0.90
N GLU A 295 -5.90 -6.11 1.02
CA GLU A 295 -6.69 -7.06 1.81
C GLU A 295 -7.20 -8.22 0.94
N PHE A 296 -6.93 -9.46 1.36
CA PHE A 296 -7.60 -10.66 0.85
C PHE A 296 -8.67 -11.14 1.83
N VAL A 297 -9.94 -10.92 1.46
CA VAL A 297 -11.10 -11.36 2.22
C VAL A 297 -11.27 -12.86 2.03
N GLU A 298 -11.28 -13.65 3.11
CA GLU A 298 -11.40 -15.11 3.03
C GLU A 298 -10.36 -15.75 2.08
N ILE A 299 -9.11 -15.32 2.18
CA ILE A 299 -7.96 -15.71 1.31
C ILE A 299 -7.83 -17.22 1.05
N LEU A 300 -8.34 -18.05 1.96
CA LEU A 300 -8.29 -19.50 1.86
C LEU A 300 -9.37 -20.14 0.98
N LYS A 301 -10.31 -19.33 0.49
CA LYS A 301 -11.29 -19.72 -0.53
C LYS A 301 -10.84 -19.36 -1.95
N LEU A 302 -9.63 -18.84 -2.11
CA LEU A 302 -9.07 -18.55 -3.43
C LEU A 302 -8.81 -19.84 -4.20
N ASP A 303 -9.09 -19.80 -5.50
CA ASP A 303 -8.66 -20.84 -6.43
C ASP A 303 -7.12 -20.95 -6.43
N VAL A 304 -6.61 -22.16 -6.62
CA VAL A 304 -5.18 -22.48 -6.67
C VAL A 304 -4.44 -21.62 -7.71
N ALA A 305 -5.09 -21.22 -8.80
CA ALA A 305 -4.50 -20.35 -9.82
C ALA A 305 -4.00 -19.01 -9.25
N PHE A 306 -4.74 -18.40 -8.32
CA PHE A 306 -4.37 -17.11 -7.70
C PHE A 306 -3.24 -17.26 -6.67
N LEU A 307 -3.05 -18.46 -6.12
CA LEU A 307 -2.00 -18.70 -5.12
C LEU A 307 -0.61 -18.51 -5.72
N TYR A 308 -0.39 -18.86 -6.98
CA TYR A 308 0.91 -18.71 -7.61
C TYR A 308 1.31 -17.23 -7.75
N ASP A 309 0.36 -16.37 -8.14
CA ASP A 309 0.59 -14.92 -8.21
C ASP A 309 0.88 -14.35 -6.82
N LEU A 310 0.13 -14.79 -5.80
CA LEU A 310 0.32 -14.39 -4.41
C LEU A 310 1.68 -14.85 -3.83
N LEU A 311 2.11 -16.08 -4.14
CA LEU A 311 3.42 -16.59 -3.74
C LEU A 311 4.56 -15.81 -4.42
N GLY A 312 4.42 -15.49 -5.71
CA GLY A 312 5.36 -14.65 -6.44
C GLY A 312 5.44 -13.23 -5.85
N ALA A 313 4.27 -12.61 -5.64
CA ALA A 313 4.12 -11.28 -5.05
C ALA A 313 4.79 -11.21 -3.67
N THR A 314 4.63 -12.22 -2.83
CA THR A 314 5.20 -12.22 -1.47
C THR A 314 6.70 -12.52 -1.47
N GLN A 315 7.15 -13.53 -2.22
CA GLN A 315 8.55 -13.97 -2.22
C GLN A 315 9.49 -12.98 -2.92
N GLU A 316 9.10 -12.53 -4.11
CA GLU A 316 9.93 -11.67 -4.96
C GLU A 316 9.61 -10.19 -4.79
N ARG A 317 8.48 -9.84 -4.16
CA ARG A 317 7.92 -8.48 -4.15
C ARG A 317 7.70 -7.98 -5.58
N LYS A 318 7.24 -8.89 -6.44
CA LYS A 318 6.98 -8.65 -7.85
C LYS A 318 5.75 -9.42 -8.31
N ILE A 319 5.01 -8.82 -9.23
CA ILE A 319 3.97 -9.50 -9.98
C ILE A 319 4.43 -9.74 -11.41
N LYS A 320 3.97 -10.84 -12.03
CA LYS A 320 4.28 -11.20 -13.41
C LYS A 320 2.98 -11.29 -14.21
N PRO A 321 2.51 -10.17 -14.79
CA PRO A 321 1.34 -10.21 -15.65
C PRO A 321 1.62 -11.05 -16.90
N LYS A 322 0.56 -11.67 -17.43
CA LYS A 322 0.64 -12.52 -18.62
C LYS A 322 1.21 -11.72 -19.80
N LYS A 323 2.23 -12.25 -20.48
CA LYS A 323 2.98 -11.62 -21.61
C LYS A 323 3.79 -10.35 -21.28
N PHE A 324 3.67 -9.76 -20.09
CA PHE A 324 4.39 -8.52 -19.74
C PHE A 324 5.58 -8.76 -18.81
N ALA A 325 6.44 -7.76 -18.66
CA ALA A 325 7.58 -7.81 -17.74
C ALA A 325 7.13 -7.91 -16.28
N GLN A 326 7.97 -8.51 -15.43
CA GLN A 326 7.76 -8.43 -13.99
C GLN A 326 7.75 -6.97 -13.53
N THR A 327 6.88 -6.66 -12.57
CA THR A 327 6.75 -5.32 -11.98
C THR A 327 6.95 -5.41 -10.48
N ASP A 328 7.84 -4.58 -9.93
CA ASP A 328 8.09 -4.50 -8.49
C ASP A 328 6.89 -3.88 -7.76
N ILE A 329 6.53 -4.44 -6.61
CA ILE A 329 5.44 -3.97 -5.74
C ILE A 329 5.98 -3.64 -4.33
N ASP A 330 5.36 -2.65 -3.70
CA ASP A 330 5.65 -2.17 -2.36
C ASP A 330 4.35 -2.06 -1.56
N GLU A 331 3.92 -3.15 -0.95
CA GLU A 331 2.63 -3.21 -0.26
C GLU A 331 2.64 -4.23 0.89
N VAL A 332 1.71 -4.05 1.82
CA VAL A 332 1.40 -5.02 2.86
C VAL A 332 0.29 -5.93 2.37
N ILE A 333 0.53 -7.24 2.34
CA ILE A 333 -0.48 -8.22 1.97
C ILE A 333 -1.10 -8.82 3.24
N LEU A 334 -2.37 -8.52 3.47
CA LEU A 334 -3.14 -8.92 4.64
C LEU A 334 -4.29 -9.82 4.22
N GLY A 335 -4.22 -11.10 4.56
CA GLY A 335 -5.32 -12.04 4.39
C GLY A 335 -6.10 -12.24 5.68
N HIS A 336 -7.38 -12.55 5.59
CA HIS A 336 -8.11 -13.07 6.74
C HIS A 336 -8.88 -14.35 6.42
N THR A 337 -9.01 -15.24 7.39
CA THR A 337 -9.73 -16.51 7.23
C THR A 337 -10.40 -16.97 8.51
N ASN A 338 -11.29 -17.95 8.40
CA ASN A 338 -11.95 -18.61 9.52
C ASN A 338 -11.29 -19.95 9.89
N GLU A 339 -11.66 -20.49 11.06
CA GLU A 339 -11.12 -21.75 11.59
C GLU A 339 -11.41 -22.96 10.67
N ALA A 340 -12.63 -23.02 10.12
CA ALA A 340 -13.07 -24.15 9.32
C ALA A 340 -12.28 -24.25 8.00
N GLU A 341 -12.09 -23.13 7.30
CA GLU A 341 -11.28 -23.10 6.08
C GLU A 341 -9.82 -23.37 6.37
N TYR A 342 -9.27 -22.82 7.46
CA TYR A 342 -7.88 -23.10 7.85
C TYR A 342 -7.64 -24.59 8.12
N LYS A 343 -8.58 -25.28 8.77
CA LYS A 343 -8.48 -26.74 9.01
C LYS A 343 -8.55 -27.56 7.74
N LYS A 344 -9.43 -27.20 6.80
CA LYS A 344 -9.49 -27.88 5.49
C LYS A 344 -8.16 -27.74 4.75
N LEU A 345 -7.51 -26.59 4.90
CA LEU A 345 -6.23 -26.29 4.26
C LEU A 345 -5.05 -27.09 4.78
N LEU A 346 -5.00 -27.39 6.09
CA LEU A 346 -3.87 -28.09 6.70
C LEU A 346 -3.60 -29.47 6.08
N ASN A 347 -4.60 -30.05 5.43
CA ASN A 347 -4.54 -31.37 4.81
C ASN A 347 -4.21 -31.33 3.30
N ASN A 348 -3.97 -30.15 2.71
CA ASN A 348 -3.73 -29.99 1.28
C ASN A 348 -2.26 -29.62 0.98
N GLU A 349 -1.56 -30.47 0.23
CA GLU A 349 -0.15 -30.27 -0.15
C GLU A 349 0.07 -28.98 -0.96
N PHE A 350 -0.87 -28.59 -1.83
CA PHE A 350 -0.75 -27.34 -2.61
C PHE A 350 -0.70 -26.08 -1.73
N MET A 351 -1.22 -26.19 -0.51
CA MET A 351 -1.29 -25.09 0.45
C MET A 351 -0.10 -25.05 1.41
N GLU A 352 0.79 -26.04 1.37
CA GLU A 352 2.03 -26.03 2.12
C GLU A 352 2.90 -24.81 1.77
N ALA A 353 3.01 -24.50 0.47
CA ALA A 353 3.71 -23.31 0.01
C ALA A 353 3.10 -22.01 0.58
N LEU A 354 1.76 -21.92 0.62
CA LEU A 354 1.07 -20.77 1.18
C LEU A 354 1.32 -20.65 2.69
N ARG A 355 1.30 -21.79 3.42
CA ARG A 355 1.57 -21.84 4.86
C ARG A 355 2.98 -21.31 5.18
N ASP A 356 3.98 -21.71 4.42
CA ASP A 356 5.37 -21.27 4.62
C ASP A 356 5.57 -19.78 4.30
N ARG A 357 4.78 -19.26 3.36
CA ARG A 357 4.74 -17.84 3.01
C ARG A 357 3.79 -17.01 3.86
N THR A 358 3.18 -17.59 4.88
CA THR A 358 2.23 -16.90 5.75
C THR A 358 2.77 -16.75 7.17
N ILE A 359 2.47 -15.62 7.80
CA ILE A 359 2.59 -15.41 9.24
C ILE A 359 1.19 -15.34 9.82
N LYS A 360 0.83 -16.36 10.58
CA LYS A 360 -0.46 -16.44 11.24
C LYS A 360 -0.51 -15.55 12.47
N VAL A 361 -1.53 -14.71 12.55
CA VAL A 361 -1.89 -13.93 13.74
C VAL A 361 -3.26 -14.38 14.22
N ASP A 362 -3.29 -15.08 15.36
CA ASP A 362 -4.54 -15.56 15.95
C ASP A 362 -5.33 -14.41 16.58
N ILE A 363 -6.58 -14.24 16.14
CA ILE A 363 -7.55 -13.29 16.66
C ILE A 363 -8.69 -14.07 17.32
N PRO A 364 -8.60 -14.36 18.64
CA PRO A 364 -9.56 -15.20 19.35
C PRO A 364 -10.87 -14.46 19.64
N TYR A 365 -11.87 -15.20 20.16
CA TYR A 365 -13.01 -14.56 20.83
C TYR A 365 -12.56 -13.79 22.07
N ILE A 366 -13.30 -12.73 22.39
CA ILE A 366 -13.10 -11.97 23.62
C ILE A 366 -13.66 -12.80 24.77
N THR A 367 -12.82 -13.05 25.76
CA THR A 367 -13.19 -13.83 26.96
C THR A 367 -13.36 -12.97 28.20
N LYS A 368 -13.05 -11.67 28.08
CA LYS A 368 -13.20 -10.70 29.18
C LYS A 368 -14.55 -10.01 29.08
N VAL A 369 -15.43 -10.31 30.04
CA VAL A 369 -16.78 -9.71 30.14
C VAL A 369 -16.71 -8.18 30.10
N SER A 370 -15.75 -7.56 30.80
CA SER A 370 -15.60 -6.09 30.83
C SER A 370 -15.27 -5.48 29.47
N GLU A 371 -14.58 -6.22 28.59
CA GLU A 371 -14.26 -5.77 27.23
C GLU A 371 -15.42 -6.07 26.28
N GLU A 372 -16.13 -7.19 26.49
CA GLU A 372 -17.32 -7.55 25.73
C GLU A 372 -18.47 -6.55 25.94
N VAL A 373 -18.69 -6.10 27.19
CA VAL A 373 -19.67 -5.05 27.51
C VAL A 373 -19.39 -3.76 26.73
N LYS A 374 -18.13 -3.40 26.48
CA LYS A 374 -17.77 -2.21 25.68
C LYS A 374 -18.21 -2.35 24.22
N ILE A 375 -18.13 -3.56 23.66
CA ILE A 375 -18.59 -3.85 22.30
C ILE A 375 -20.10 -3.67 22.22
N TYR A 376 -20.86 -4.28 23.13
CA TYR A 376 -22.31 -4.10 23.16
C TYR A 376 -22.70 -2.64 23.36
N THR A 377 -22.01 -1.92 24.25
CA THR A 377 -22.27 -0.50 24.49
C THR A 377 -22.05 0.32 23.22
N LYS A 378 -20.98 0.04 22.47
CA LYS A 378 -20.66 0.70 21.19
C LYS A 378 -21.69 0.43 20.09
N ASP A 379 -22.17 -0.80 20.01
CA ASP A 379 -23.07 -1.25 18.92
C ASP A 379 -24.53 -0.90 19.21
N PHE A 380 -24.95 -0.93 20.47
CA PHE A 380 -26.34 -0.79 20.89
C PHE A 380 -26.64 0.49 21.72
N THR A 381 -25.81 1.53 21.63
CA THR A 381 -26.16 2.82 22.26
C THR A 381 -27.39 3.44 21.57
N SER A 382 -28.24 4.09 22.37
CA SER A 382 -29.55 4.68 21.98
C SER A 382 -29.52 5.74 20.87
N GLN A 383 -28.35 6.12 20.35
CA GLN A 383 -28.21 7.01 19.18
C GLN A 383 -28.22 6.28 17.83
N LYS A 384 -28.01 4.95 17.79
CA LYS A 384 -28.06 4.15 16.54
C LYS A 384 -29.38 3.39 16.34
N VAL A 385 -30.20 3.32 17.38
CA VAL A 385 -31.53 2.67 17.35
C VAL A 385 -32.56 3.79 17.43
N GLY A 386 -32.80 4.45 16.29
CA GLY A 386 -33.75 5.55 16.14
C GLY A 386 -34.09 5.76 14.67
#